data_AF-A0A4Y2BBS7-F1
#
_entry.id   AF-A0A4Y2BBS7-F1
#
_cell.length_a   1.000
_cell.length_b   1.000
_cell.length_c   1.000
_cell.angle_alpha   90.00
_cell.angle_beta   90.00
_cell.angle_gamma   90.00
#
_symmetry.space_group_name_H-M   'P 1'
#
loop_
_entity.id
_entity.type
_entity.pdbx_description
1 polymer ?
#
loop_
_entity_poly.entity_id
_entity_poly.type
_entity_poly.pdbx_seq_one_letter_code
_entity_poly.pdbx_strand_id
1 'polypeptide(L)'
;MQIRPRPVLLAPPSPIFSANNASKTSLPHIHISTLPSISAFMAQRSKGVMGIGMMRYSMAQCMPLGQVEDYCRDDNPPENRTLYYPNGDPVEVTDIYTHVCPCDEGLQCVDNFCAADDSYENNYLY
;
A
#
# COMPACT_ATOMS: atom_id res chain seq x y z
N MET A 1 32.14 29.20 0.81
CA MET A 1 31.64 27.87 1.18
C MET A 1 31.82 27.68 2.68
N GLN A 2 30.73 27.69 3.44
CA GLN A 2 30.73 27.44 4.89
C GLN A 2 29.86 26.21 5.12
N ILE A 3 30.48 25.09 5.51
CA ILE A 3 29.79 23.86 5.86
C ILE A 3 29.37 24.02 7.33
N ARG A 4 28.07 24.18 7.59
CA ARG A 4 27.54 24.11 8.96
C ARG A 4 27.33 22.63 9.32
N PRO A 5 27.82 22.14 10.47
CA PRO A 5 27.57 20.78 10.90
C PRO A 5 26.09 20.59 11.30
N ARG A 6 25.50 19.45 10.91
CA ARG A 6 24.14 19.05 11.32
C ARG A 6 24.14 18.71 12.82
N PRO A 7 23.13 19.14 13.59
CA PRO A 7 22.94 18.66 14.95
C PRO A 7 22.54 17.17 14.95
N VAL A 8 23.20 16.39 15.79
CA VAL A 8 22.86 14.98 16.07
C VAL A 8 21.65 14.98 17.00
N LEU A 9 20.50 14.51 16.50
CA LEU A 9 19.28 14.38 17.28
C LEU A 9 19.40 13.13 18.18
N LEU A 10 19.53 13.33 19.48
CA LEU A 10 19.50 12.27 20.50
C LEU A 10 18.08 11.65 20.55
N ALA A 11 17.99 10.34 20.39
CA ALA A 11 16.75 9.59 20.56
C ALA A 11 16.34 9.56 22.06
N PRO A 12 15.04 9.64 22.38
CA PRO A 12 14.55 9.50 23.75
C PRO A 12 14.62 8.05 24.26
N PRO A 13 14.75 7.83 25.58
CA PRO A 13 14.79 6.49 26.16
C PRO A 13 13.41 5.80 26.14
N SER A 14 13.43 4.49 25.89
CA SER A 14 12.26 3.60 25.90
C SER A 14 11.59 3.52 27.29
N PRO A 15 10.26 3.42 27.40
CA PRO A 15 9.60 3.21 28.68
C PRO A 15 9.73 1.74 29.15
N ILE A 16 10.12 1.60 30.42
CA ILE A 16 10.11 0.34 31.18
C ILE A 16 8.67 0.06 31.61
N PHE A 17 8.02 -0.96 31.04
CA PHE A 17 6.70 -1.40 31.49
C PHE A 17 6.83 -2.38 32.66
N SER A 18 6.36 -1.93 33.82
CA SER A 18 6.29 -2.69 35.07
C SER A 18 5.03 -3.57 35.07
N ALA A 19 5.20 -4.88 35.22
CA ALA A 19 4.11 -5.83 35.38
C ALA A 19 3.63 -5.80 36.84
N ASN A 20 2.44 -5.25 37.06
CA ASN A 20 1.74 -5.37 38.34
C ASN A 20 0.49 -6.25 38.20
N ASN A 21 0.37 -7.12 39.19
CA ASN A 21 -0.46 -8.31 39.24
C ASN A 21 -1.88 -7.98 39.73
N ALA A 22 -2.84 -8.75 39.21
CA ALA A 22 -4.15 -9.13 39.76
C ALA A 22 -4.96 -8.15 40.62
N SER A 23 -6.17 -7.82 40.17
CA SER A 23 -7.35 -7.85 41.05
C SER A 23 -8.61 -8.25 40.28
N LYS A 24 -9.23 -9.35 40.75
CA LYS A 24 -10.54 -9.85 40.33
C LYS A 24 -11.61 -8.90 40.84
N THR A 25 -12.45 -8.38 39.94
CA THR A 25 -13.72 -7.78 40.34
C THR A 25 -14.79 -8.14 39.30
N SER A 26 -15.95 -8.52 39.84
CA SER A 26 -17.11 -9.15 39.22
C SER A 26 -17.76 -8.38 38.08
N LEU A 27 -18.21 -9.13 37.06
CA LEU A 27 -19.04 -8.69 35.93
C LEU A 27 -20.35 -7.99 36.36
N PRO A 28 -20.87 -7.11 35.49
CA PRO A 28 -22.12 -7.46 34.79
C PRO A 28 -21.92 -7.58 33.27
N HIS A 29 -22.63 -8.53 32.66
CA HIS A 29 -22.66 -8.81 31.22
C HIS A 29 -23.11 -7.57 30.43
N ILE A 30 -22.17 -6.88 29.79
CA ILE A 30 -22.44 -5.99 28.67
C ILE A 30 -21.86 -6.67 27.44
N HIS A 31 -22.73 -7.03 26.50
CA HIS A 31 -22.33 -7.49 25.17
C HIS A 31 -21.69 -6.31 24.44
N ILE A 32 -20.39 -6.10 24.66
CA ILE A 32 -19.59 -5.19 23.84
C ILE A 32 -19.30 -5.99 22.57
N SER A 33 -20.12 -5.76 21.55
CA SER A 33 -19.82 -6.09 20.17
C SER A 33 -18.37 -5.69 19.89
N THR A 34 -17.58 -6.68 19.51
CA THR A 34 -16.17 -6.60 19.16
C THR A 34 -15.86 -5.39 18.30
N LEU A 35 -15.32 -4.33 18.92
CA LEU A 35 -14.56 -3.33 18.19
C LEU A 35 -13.35 -4.07 17.60
N PRO A 36 -13.13 -4.07 16.28
CA PRO A 36 -11.89 -4.59 15.74
C PRO A 36 -10.75 -3.77 16.35
N SER A 37 -9.78 -4.46 16.95
CA SER A 37 -8.55 -3.83 17.43
C SER A 37 -7.98 -2.93 16.34
N ILE A 38 -7.42 -1.77 16.68
CA ILE A 38 -6.80 -0.83 15.72
C ILE A 38 -5.77 -1.55 14.80
N SER A 39 -5.16 -2.66 15.25
CA SER A 39 -4.29 -3.52 14.44
C SER A 39 -4.97 -4.30 13.31
N ALA A 40 -6.30 -4.48 13.34
CA ALA A 40 -7.04 -5.19 12.30
C ALA A 40 -7.26 -4.32 11.05
N PHE A 41 -7.17 -2.99 11.18
CA PHE A 41 -7.27 -2.06 10.06
C PHE A 41 -5.98 -1.94 9.22
N MET A 42 -4.85 -2.45 9.71
CA MET A 42 -3.54 -2.33 9.05
C MET A 42 -3.05 -3.64 8.42
N ALA A 43 -3.89 -4.68 8.42
CA ALA A 43 -3.53 -6.01 7.91
C ALA A 43 -4.37 -6.41 6.69
N GLN A 44 -4.64 -5.47 5.79
CA GLN A 44 -4.99 -5.86 4.42
C GLN A 44 -3.74 -6.50 3.81
N ARG A 45 -3.81 -7.80 3.54
CA ARG A 45 -2.75 -8.53 2.85
C ARG A 45 -2.76 -8.06 1.39
N SER A 46 -2.09 -6.94 1.11
CA SER A 46 -2.09 -6.30 -0.21
C SER A 46 -1.72 -7.35 -1.27
N LYS A 47 -2.65 -7.65 -2.18
CA LYS A 47 -2.34 -8.43 -3.37
C LYS A 47 -1.24 -7.67 -4.14
N GLY A 48 -0.30 -8.41 -4.72
CA GLY A 48 0.88 -7.85 -5.37
C GLY A 48 0.83 -8.04 -6.88
N VAL A 49 1.34 -7.07 -7.62
CA VAL A 49 1.51 -7.10 -9.08
C VAL A 49 2.99 -6.99 -9.43
N MET A 50 3.37 -7.45 -10.62
CA MET A 50 4.69 -7.13 -11.14
C MET A 50 4.65 -5.74 -11.76
N GLY A 51 5.64 -4.91 -11.45
CA GLY A 51 5.87 -3.74 -12.27
C GLY A 51 7.33 -3.35 -12.40
N ILE A 52 7.58 -2.50 -13.38
CA ILE A 52 8.91 -2.11 -13.82
C ILE A 52 9.09 -0.60 -13.71
N GLY A 53 10.17 -0.20 -13.04
CA GLY A 53 10.52 1.20 -12.85
C GLY A 53 10.96 1.88 -14.15
N MET A 54 10.93 3.21 -14.17
CA MET A 54 11.25 4.04 -15.34
C MET A 54 12.75 4.07 -15.72
N MET A 55 13.63 3.51 -14.90
CA MET A 55 15.06 3.51 -15.16
C MET A 55 15.44 2.47 -16.21
N ARG A 56 16.44 2.76 -17.03
CA ARG A 56 16.98 1.79 -17.99
C ARG A 56 17.53 0.58 -17.23
N TYR A 57 17.20 -0.62 -17.72
CA TYR A 57 17.60 -1.89 -17.09
C TYR A 57 17.02 -2.09 -15.68
N SER A 58 15.88 -1.48 -15.37
CA SER A 58 15.10 -1.85 -14.18
C SER A 58 14.69 -3.32 -14.25
N MET A 59 14.68 -3.96 -13.10
CA MET A 59 14.15 -5.32 -12.94
C MET A 59 12.68 -5.24 -12.56
N ALA A 60 11.87 -6.17 -13.07
CA ALA A 60 10.50 -6.35 -12.61
C ALA A 60 10.50 -6.72 -11.12
N GLN A 61 9.65 -6.06 -10.34
CA GLN A 61 9.54 -6.27 -8.90
C GLN A 61 8.07 -6.44 -8.51
N CYS A 62 7.85 -7.22 -7.45
CA CYS A 62 6.54 -7.30 -6.81
C CYS A 62 6.24 -5.98 -6.10
N MET A 63 5.14 -5.34 -6.49
CA MET A 63 4.65 -4.10 -5.93
C MET A 63 3.22 -4.30 -5.40
N PRO A 64 2.83 -3.62 -4.31
CA PRO A 64 1.46 -3.68 -3.84
C PRO A 64 0.50 -3.06 -4.86
N LEU A 65 -0.75 -3.53 -4.89
CA LEU A 65 -1.84 -2.82 -5.55
C LEU A 65 -2.08 -1.46 -4.88
N GLY A 66 -2.53 -0.48 -5.68
CA GLY A 66 -2.84 0.86 -5.22
C GLY A 66 -4.01 0.86 -4.23
N GLN A 67 -3.81 1.50 -3.09
CA GLN A 67 -4.84 1.70 -2.06
C GLN A 67 -5.56 3.03 -2.29
N VAL A 68 -6.61 3.30 -1.52
CA VAL A 68 -7.36 4.56 -1.60
C VAL A 68 -6.43 5.78 -1.51
N GLU A 69 -6.63 6.78 -2.38
CA GLU A 69 -5.77 7.96 -2.60
C GLU A 69 -4.39 7.68 -3.22
N ASP A 70 -4.02 6.43 -3.52
CA ASP A 70 -2.80 6.17 -4.28
C ASP A 70 -2.96 6.64 -5.73
N TYR A 71 -1.87 7.16 -6.29
CA TYR A 71 -1.84 7.58 -7.67
C TYR A 71 -1.98 6.39 -8.61
N CYS A 72 -2.96 6.46 -9.50
CA CYS A 72 -3.24 5.47 -10.52
C CYS A 72 -3.31 6.15 -11.90
N ARG A 73 -3.42 5.34 -12.94
CA ARG A 73 -3.56 5.83 -14.31
C ARG A 73 -4.64 5.04 -15.02
N ASP A 74 -5.61 5.77 -15.55
CA ASP A 74 -6.62 5.23 -16.47
C ASP A 74 -5.94 4.71 -17.73
N ASP A 75 -6.46 3.60 -18.27
CA ASP A 75 -5.91 2.92 -19.45
C ASP A 75 -4.44 2.45 -19.29
N ASN A 76 -4.11 1.88 -18.13
CA ASN A 76 -2.82 1.23 -17.89
C ASN A 76 -2.97 -0.31 -17.82
N PRO A 77 -3.30 -1.00 -18.93
CA PRO A 77 -3.38 -2.46 -18.93
C PRO A 77 -2.00 -3.08 -18.73
N PRO A 78 -1.91 -4.28 -18.13
CA PRO A 78 -0.66 -5.01 -18.04
C PRO A 78 -0.18 -5.41 -19.45
N GLU A 79 1.14 -5.41 -19.63
CA GLU A 79 1.74 -5.73 -20.92
C GLU A 79 2.67 -6.94 -20.84
N ASN A 80 2.91 -7.59 -21.97
CA ASN A 80 3.93 -8.63 -22.13
C ASN A 80 5.11 -8.04 -22.89
N ARG A 81 6.32 -8.11 -22.34
CA ARG A 81 7.51 -7.50 -22.95
C ARG A 81 8.74 -8.38 -22.77
N THR A 82 9.71 -8.23 -23.66
CA THR A 82 11.05 -8.82 -23.52
C THR A 82 12.03 -7.73 -23.13
N LEU A 83 12.69 -7.91 -21.99
CA LEU A 83 13.70 -6.99 -21.45
C LEU A 83 15.08 -7.44 -21.91
N TYR A 84 15.84 -6.50 -22.47
CA TYR A 84 17.21 -6.73 -22.92
C TYR A 84 18.17 -6.06 -21.97
N TYR A 85 18.92 -6.89 -21.24
CA TYR A 85 19.92 -6.45 -20.28
C TYR A 85 21.35 -6.52 -20.87
N PRO A 86 22.33 -5.80 -20.31
CA PRO A 86 23.69 -5.74 -20.85
C PRO A 86 24.44 -7.08 -20.88
N ASN A 87 23.98 -8.09 -20.14
CA ASN A 87 24.52 -9.46 -20.21
C ASN A 87 24.17 -10.17 -21.52
N GLY A 88 23.26 -9.62 -22.33
CA GLY A 88 22.88 -10.16 -23.64
C GLY A 88 21.76 -11.19 -23.59
N ASP A 89 21.39 -11.68 -22.41
CA ASP A 89 20.26 -12.61 -22.27
C ASP A 89 18.94 -11.84 -22.23
N PRO A 90 17.99 -12.13 -23.14
CA PRO A 90 16.65 -11.59 -23.07
C PRO A 90 15.87 -12.22 -21.91
N VAL A 91 15.08 -11.40 -21.21
CA VAL A 91 14.17 -11.85 -20.16
C VAL A 91 12.75 -11.56 -20.58
N GLU A 92 11.93 -12.59 -20.74
CA GLU A 92 10.50 -12.43 -20.98
C GLU A 92 9.77 -12.14 -19.67
N VAL A 93 9.00 -11.05 -19.66
CA VAL A 93 8.12 -10.69 -18.54
C VAL A 93 6.69 -10.62 -19.06
N THR A 94 5.78 -11.26 -18.33
CA THR A 94 4.34 -11.24 -18.61
C THR A 94 3.60 -10.47 -17.52
N ASP A 95 2.46 -9.91 -17.90
CA ASP A 95 1.56 -9.18 -17.02
C ASP A 95 2.26 -8.08 -16.20
N ILE A 96 3.18 -7.34 -16.85
CA ILE A 96 3.98 -6.30 -16.20
C ILE A 96 3.29 -4.93 -16.33
N TYR A 97 3.16 -4.22 -15.21
CA TYR A 97 2.73 -2.83 -15.20
C TYR A 97 3.93 -1.88 -15.30
N THR A 98 3.76 -0.78 -16.03
CA THR A 98 4.78 0.27 -16.14
C THR A 98 4.29 1.53 -15.43
N HIS A 99 5.22 2.25 -14.80
CA HIS A 99 4.97 3.52 -14.10
C HIS A 99 4.14 3.43 -12.80
N VAL A 100 2.95 2.85 -12.85
CA VAL A 100 2.02 2.77 -11.72
C VAL A 100 1.34 1.41 -11.66
N CYS A 101 1.02 0.95 -10.46
CA CYS A 101 0.23 -0.27 -10.27
C CYS A 101 -1.26 0.04 -10.39
N PRO A 102 -2.10 -0.92 -10.78
CA PRO A 102 -3.54 -0.74 -10.76
C PRO A 102 -4.04 -0.66 -9.30
N CYS A 103 -5.24 -0.12 -9.13
CA CYS A 103 -5.92 -0.09 -7.83
C CYS A 103 -6.26 -1.50 -7.35
N ASP A 104 -6.39 -1.64 -6.03
CA ASP A 104 -6.82 -2.89 -5.39
C ASP A 104 -8.27 -3.25 -5.75
N GLU A 105 -8.66 -4.48 -5.46
CA GLU A 105 -10.00 -4.97 -5.79
C GLU A 105 -11.10 -4.14 -5.13
N GLY A 106 -12.09 -3.74 -5.93
CA GLY A 106 -13.21 -2.89 -5.48
C GLY A 106 -12.89 -1.39 -5.46
N LEU A 107 -11.70 -0.99 -5.91
CA LEU A 107 -11.34 0.40 -6.16
C LEU A 107 -11.34 0.68 -7.67
N GLN A 108 -11.67 1.91 -8.04
CA GLN A 108 -11.56 2.42 -9.40
C GLN A 108 -10.57 3.58 -9.44
N CYS A 109 -9.91 3.74 -10.58
CA CYS A 109 -9.10 4.93 -10.81
C CYS A 109 -10.04 6.07 -11.22
N VAL A 110 -10.15 7.10 -10.37
CA VAL A 110 -10.99 8.28 -10.58
C VAL A 110 -10.11 9.50 -10.40
N ASP A 111 -10.07 10.38 -11.40
CA ASP A 111 -9.22 11.57 -11.40
C ASP A 111 -7.72 11.28 -11.14
N ASN A 112 -7.24 10.10 -11.55
CA ASN A 112 -5.88 9.56 -11.30
C ASN A 112 -5.59 9.16 -9.85
N PHE A 113 -6.63 8.96 -9.04
CA PHE A 113 -6.51 8.42 -7.69
C PHE A 113 -7.40 7.20 -7.52
N CYS A 114 -6.91 6.21 -6.78
CA CYS A 114 -7.74 5.08 -6.43
C CYS A 114 -8.82 5.53 -5.45
N ALA A 115 -10.08 5.39 -5.84
CA ALA A 115 -11.26 5.70 -5.03
C ALA A 115 -12.16 4.47 -4.96
N ALA A 116 -13.10 4.47 -4.00
CA ALA A 116 -14.14 3.45 -3.98
C ALA A 116 -14.97 3.55 -5.27
N ASP A 117 -15.44 2.41 -5.75
CA ASP A 117 -16.36 2.36 -6.89
C ASP A 117 -17.72 2.96 -6.51
N ASP A 118 -17.90 4.27 -6.78
CA ASP A 118 -19.14 5.01 -6.50
C ASP A 118 -20.17 4.90 -7.64
N SER A 119 -20.01 3.98 -8.59
CA SER A 119 -20.84 3.88 -9.81
C SER A 119 -22.34 3.59 -9.59
N TYR A 120 -22.82 3.56 -8.34
CA TYR A 120 -24.22 3.32 -7.98
C TYR A 120 -25.02 4.54 -7.47
N GLU A 121 -24.47 5.75 -7.40
CA GLU A 121 -25.18 6.93 -6.84
C GLU A 121 -25.41 8.07 -7.86
N ASN A 122 -25.54 7.77 -9.16
CA ASN A 122 -25.90 8.79 -10.17
C ASN A 122 -27.16 8.42 -11.00
N ASN A 123 -28.12 7.74 -10.40
CA ASN A 123 -29.43 7.46 -11.01
C ASN A 123 -30.64 8.01 -10.24
N TYR A 124 -30.43 9.04 -9.40
CA TYR A 124 -31.51 9.80 -8.79
C TYR A 124 -31.33 11.29 -9.01
N LEU A 125 -31.85 11.78 -10.14
CA LEU A 125 -32.59 13.05 -10.20
C LEU A 125 -33.29 13.12 -11.57
N TYR A 126 -34.57 12.77 -11.52
CA TYR A 126 -35.60 13.07 -12.53
C TYR A 126 -35.83 14.59 -12.61
#